data_AF-A0A1L4CY71-F1
#
_entry.id   AF-A0A1L4CY71-F1
#
_cell.length_a   1.000
_cell.length_b   1.000
_cell.length_c   1.000
_cell.angle_alpha   90.00
_cell.angle_beta   90.00
_cell.angle_gamma   90.00
#
_symmetry.space_group_name_H-M   'P 1'
#
loop_
_entity.id
_entity.type
_entity.pdbx_description
1 polymer ?
#
loop_
_entity_poly.entity_id
_entity_poly.type
_entity_poly.pdbx_seq_one_letter_code
_entity_poly.pdbx_strand_id
1 'polypeptide(L)'
;MKKFKFISNIILFIWIFQNNNCAHAQIKKKFTGKYDYISNYNKSFNEHTWLVSHNSYSYDTVFSNQFGTTIQRQLNMGVRGLMLDLYEYNDTINLCHKVCKLSNGGTIIDLMNKIIIPFLDRNPHEIITIFLEDHTKRDKLNSALNKIKNLSKYTFNPQKWIEYTKWPTISEMIVKNQRLILVTENEENSGFFQTNSGEVHIIFGQDIFIENYWSLGKSILSHDYSCISRWQNIQLDEKTSSPFYFWWNRLFLMNHFHGIPFANHSEIDNSFENIFERDEKYCRPITQKKPNYIALDNISKGNGFEYIDILNNGGILFYELNENKELKILCGVGTSFKRNITFQEINCPAQRIQGAILKGVQKETIISLYNENNQKLTHIDIIEDIALDYQINIPSFDSYNFNPYYILKYAPRGVIKSNLNRVIIE
;
A
#
# COMPACT_ATOMS: atom_id res chain seq x y z
N MET A 1 6.35 -44.08 -19.41
CA MET A 1 7.68 -43.43 -19.46
C MET A 1 7.70 -41.93 -19.82
N LYS A 2 6.61 -41.15 -19.59
CA LYS A 2 6.62 -39.68 -19.79
C LYS A 2 6.46 -38.83 -18.51
N LYS A 3 6.14 -39.44 -17.36
CA LYS A 3 6.02 -38.74 -16.06
C LYS A 3 7.34 -38.56 -15.29
N PHE A 4 8.39 -39.32 -15.61
CA PHE A 4 9.68 -39.25 -14.90
C PHE A 4 10.66 -38.19 -15.43
N LYS A 5 10.49 -37.70 -16.67
CA LYS A 5 11.38 -36.67 -17.25
C LYS A 5 11.09 -35.25 -16.74
N PHE A 6 9.88 -34.98 -16.24
CA PHE A 6 9.52 -33.65 -15.72
C PHE A 6 10.06 -33.40 -14.31
N ILE A 7 10.08 -34.44 -13.47
CA ILE A 7 10.59 -34.38 -12.09
C ILE A 7 12.12 -34.27 -12.08
N SER A 8 12.81 -34.92 -13.03
CA SER A 8 14.26 -34.86 -13.18
C SER A 8 14.78 -33.45 -13.51
N ASN A 9 14.03 -32.66 -14.28
CA ASN A 9 14.45 -31.30 -14.66
C ASN A 9 14.18 -30.26 -13.55
N ILE A 10 13.20 -30.51 -12.67
CA ILE A 10 12.93 -29.65 -11.51
C ILE A 10 13.97 -29.88 -10.41
N ILE A 11 14.38 -31.13 -10.18
CA ILE A 11 15.39 -31.46 -9.16
C ILE A 11 16.80 -30.98 -9.58
N LEU A 12 17.14 -31.01 -10.88
CA LEU A 12 18.42 -30.50 -11.37
C LEU A 12 18.51 -28.97 -11.29
N PHE A 13 17.39 -28.25 -11.43
CA PHE A 13 17.33 -26.79 -11.25
C PHE A 13 17.47 -26.38 -9.78
N ILE A 14 16.96 -27.20 -8.84
CA ILE A 14 17.05 -26.94 -7.40
C ILE A 14 18.49 -27.15 -6.88
N TRP A 15 19.27 -28.05 -7.49
CA TRP A 15 20.63 -28.36 -7.01
C TRP A 15 21.69 -27.34 -7.45
N ILE A 16 21.52 -26.68 -8.61
CA ILE A 16 22.49 -25.68 -9.11
C ILE A 16 22.41 -24.36 -8.32
N PHE A 17 21.28 -24.03 -7.71
CA PHE A 17 21.11 -22.79 -6.92
C PHE A 17 21.44 -22.93 -5.43
N GLN A 18 21.67 -24.15 -4.92
CA GLN A 18 22.02 -24.34 -3.51
C GLN A 18 23.51 -24.16 -3.20
N ASN A 19 24.39 -24.19 -4.21
CA ASN A 19 25.85 -24.20 -4.00
C ASN A 19 26.59 -22.90 -4.31
N ASN A 20 25.88 -21.82 -4.64
CA ASN A 20 26.51 -20.50 -4.63
C ASN A 20 26.31 -19.88 -3.25
N ASN A 21 27.37 -19.94 -2.44
CA ASN A 21 27.62 -19.02 -1.33
C ASN A 21 27.68 -17.58 -1.88
N CYS A 22 26.54 -17.04 -2.30
CA CYS A 22 26.38 -15.62 -2.49
C CYS A 22 26.24 -15.01 -1.10
N ALA A 23 27.36 -14.49 -0.60
CA ALA A 23 27.36 -13.49 0.45
C ALA A 23 26.44 -12.34 0.01
N HIS A 24 25.17 -12.41 0.42
CA HIS A 24 24.21 -11.37 0.16
C HIS A 24 24.62 -10.18 1.01
N ALA A 25 25.19 -9.17 0.37
CA ALA A 25 25.12 -7.81 0.87
C ALA A 25 23.63 -7.46 0.95
N GLN A 26 23.00 -7.78 2.09
CA GLN A 26 21.76 -7.15 2.47
C GLN A 26 22.07 -5.66 2.52
N ILE A 27 21.66 -4.92 1.50
CA ILE A 27 21.47 -3.48 1.65
C ILE A 27 20.41 -3.39 2.75
N LYS A 28 20.85 -3.25 4.00
CA LYS A 28 20.02 -2.88 5.12
C LYS A 28 19.52 -1.49 4.75
N LYS A 29 18.34 -1.41 4.11
CA LYS A 29 17.57 -0.17 4.01
C LYS A 29 17.50 0.33 5.44
N LYS A 30 18.23 1.41 5.76
CA LYS A 30 18.36 1.94 7.12
C LYS A 30 17.04 2.66 7.42
N PHE A 31 16.00 1.86 7.63
CA PHE A 31 14.65 2.32 7.95
C PHE A 31 14.73 2.98 9.33
N THR A 32 14.90 4.30 9.33
CA THR A 32 15.21 5.10 10.53
C THR A 32 14.01 5.90 11.04
N GLY A 33 12.80 5.54 10.60
CA GLY A 33 11.55 6.12 11.06
C GLY A 33 10.33 5.41 10.49
N LYS A 34 9.19 5.61 11.14
CA LYS A 34 7.86 5.26 10.63
C LYS A 34 7.58 6.10 9.38
N TYR A 35 7.16 5.50 8.27
CA TYR A 35 6.58 6.28 7.17
C TYR A 35 5.26 6.86 7.68
N ASP A 36 5.23 8.17 7.91
CA ASP A 36 3.98 8.89 8.06
C ASP A 36 3.55 9.35 6.67
N TYR A 37 2.32 9.02 6.29
CA TYR A 37 1.73 9.40 5.01
C TYR A 37 0.34 10.01 5.21
N ILE A 38 -0.02 10.39 6.44
CA ILE A 38 -1.27 11.08 6.75
C ILE A 38 -0.92 12.46 7.31
N SER A 39 -0.92 13.48 6.44
CA SER A 39 -0.66 14.87 6.85
C SER A 39 -1.92 15.59 7.37
N ASN A 40 -3.11 15.12 7.01
CA ASN A 40 -4.38 15.80 7.33
C ASN A 40 -5.42 14.82 7.89
N TYR A 41 -5.56 14.83 9.22
CA TYR A 41 -6.48 13.97 9.98
C TYR A 41 -7.95 14.42 9.89
N ASN A 42 -8.23 15.59 9.31
CA ASN A 42 -9.59 16.12 9.14
C ASN A 42 -10.24 15.66 7.82
N LYS A 43 -9.51 14.98 6.94
CA LYS A 43 -10.08 14.33 5.77
C LYS A 43 -10.87 13.08 6.18
N SER A 44 -11.92 12.77 5.43
CA SER A 44 -12.70 11.55 5.60
C SER A 44 -11.84 10.32 5.33
N PHE A 45 -12.12 9.21 6.01
CA PHE A 45 -11.36 7.96 5.88
C PHE A 45 -11.25 7.48 4.42
N ASN A 46 -12.30 7.66 3.63
CA ASN A 46 -12.35 7.30 2.21
C ASN A 46 -11.61 8.28 1.28
N GLU A 47 -10.96 9.31 1.82
CA GLU A 47 -10.08 10.21 1.06
C GLU A 47 -8.61 9.83 1.23
N HIS A 48 -8.33 8.81 2.04
CA HIS A 48 -6.98 8.26 2.22
C HIS A 48 -6.79 6.95 1.48
N THR A 49 -5.52 6.71 1.16
CA THR A 49 -4.99 5.50 0.55
C THR A 49 -4.08 4.82 1.56
N TRP A 50 -4.32 3.53 1.81
CA TRP A 50 -3.60 2.73 2.79
C TRP A 50 -2.86 1.59 2.12
N LEU A 51 -1.62 1.33 2.53
CA LEU A 51 -0.89 0.16 2.06
C LEU A 51 -1.42 -1.10 2.76
N VAL A 52 -1.66 -2.14 1.96
CA VAL A 52 -2.12 -3.46 2.41
C VAL A 52 -1.08 -4.52 2.09
N SER A 53 -0.74 -5.36 3.05
CA SER A 53 0.08 -6.54 2.82
C SER A 53 -0.82 -7.75 2.53
N HIS A 54 -0.69 -8.29 1.33
CA HIS A 54 -1.34 -9.54 0.93
C HIS A 54 -0.77 -10.71 1.73
N ASN A 55 -1.63 -11.59 2.27
CA ASN A 55 -1.27 -12.73 3.13
C ASN A 55 -0.18 -12.37 4.14
N SER A 56 -0.48 -11.39 4.98
CA SER A 56 0.48 -10.69 5.85
C SER A 56 1.29 -11.62 6.76
N TYR A 57 0.76 -12.81 7.04
CA TYR A 57 1.36 -13.83 7.90
C TYR A 57 2.41 -14.71 7.17
N SER A 58 2.45 -14.69 5.83
CA SER A 58 3.34 -15.51 5.00
C SER A 58 4.66 -14.77 4.77
N TYR A 59 5.72 -15.08 5.53
CA TYR A 59 7.01 -14.37 5.42
C TYR A 59 8.27 -15.25 5.42
N ASP A 60 8.16 -16.57 5.49
CA ASP A 60 9.31 -17.46 5.77
C ASP A 60 10.24 -17.69 4.57
N THR A 61 9.71 -17.71 3.35
CA THR A 61 10.45 -18.15 2.14
C THR A 61 10.43 -17.10 1.04
N VAL A 62 11.30 -17.24 0.03
CA VAL A 62 11.32 -16.34 -1.15
C VAL A 62 10.02 -16.39 -1.98
N PHE A 63 9.21 -17.43 -1.78
CA PHE A 63 7.86 -17.58 -2.34
C PHE A 63 6.77 -17.26 -1.32
N SER A 64 7.11 -16.57 -0.23
CA SER A 64 6.14 -16.04 0.71
C SER A 64 5.71 -14.64 0.28
N ASN A 65 4.47 -14.27 0.61
CA ASN A 65 3.91 -12.99 0.23
C ASN A 65 4.67 -11.82 0.85
N GLN A 66 5.30 -11.97 2.02
CA GLN A 66 6.00 -10.89 2.73
C GLN A 66 7.39 -11.34 3.20
N PHE A 67 8.19 -11.92 2.32
CA PHE A 67 9.49 -12.55 2.64
C PHE A 67 10.36 -11.71 3.60
N GLY A 68 10.74 -12.31 4.72
CA GLY A 68 11.58 -11.69 5.77
C GLY A 68 10.94 -10.52 6.52
N THR A 69 9.63 -10.31 6.37
CA THR A 69 8.92 -9.14 6.94
C THR A 69 7.73 -9.60 7.78
N THR A 70 7.93 -9.74 9.09
CA THR A 70 6.86 -10.10 10.05
C THR A 70 5.76 -9.03 10.12
N ILE A 71 4.55 -9.39 10.59
CA ILE A 71 3.44 -8.41 10.74
C ILE A 71 3.83 -7.23 11.63
N GLN A 72 4.56 -7.46 12.73
CA GLN A 72 5.05 -6.37 13.58
C GLN A 72 5.95 -5.41 12.80
N ARG A 73 6.81 -5.94 11.92
CA ARG A 73 7.67 -5.12 11.05
C ARG A 73 6.85 -4.38 10.00
N GLN A 74 5.86 -5.03 9.37
CA GLN A 74 4.95 -4.41 8.41
C GLN A 74 4.24 -3.18 9.03
N LEU A 75 3.68 -3.33 10.23
CA LEU A 75 3.04 -2.22 10.96
C LEU A 75 4.02 -1.09 11.28
N ASN A 76 5.24 -1.41 11.74
CA ASN A 76 6.28 -0.42 12.04
C ASN A 76 6.75 0.32 10.77
N MET A 77 6.68 -0.32 9.61
CA MET A 77 7.01 0.30 8.32
C MET A 77 5.93 1.27 7.84
N GLY A 78 4.70 1.16 8.35
CA GLY A 78 3.57 2.01 7.96
C GLY A 78 2.40 1.26 7.32
N VAL A 79 2.46 -0.07 7.18
CA VAL A 79 1.31 -0.85 6.68
C VAL A 79 0.12 -0.67 7.62
N ARG A 80 -1.07 -0.43 7.07
CA ARG A 80 -2.32 -0.27 7.83
C ARG A 80 -3.46 -1.14 7.34
N GLY A 81 -3.28 -1.88 6.25
CA GLY A 81 -4.15 -3.00 5.88
C GLY A 81 -3.43 -4.33 6.00
N LEU A 82 -4.09 -5.35 6.56
CA LEU A 82 -3.57 -6.72 6.62
C LEU A 82 -4.58 -7.68 5.99
N MET A 83 -4.19 -8.42 4.95
CA MET A 83 -4.98 -9.55 4.44
C MET A 83 -4.55 -10.84 5.14
N LEU A 84 -5.51 -11.58 5.68
CA LEU A 84 -5.32 -12.78 6.46
C LEU A 84 -6.28 -13.89 5.99
N ASP A 85 -5.76 -15.10 5.87
CA ASP A 85 -6.57 -16.28 5.57
C ASP A 85 -6.82 -17.03 6.85
N LEU A 86 -8.08 -17.34 7.15
CA LEU A 86 -8.45 -18.06 8.37
C LEU A 86 -8.91 -19.47 8.05
N TYR A 87 -8.28 -20.46 8.69
CA TYR A 87 -8.67 -21.87 8.62
C TYR A 87 -8.73 -22.50 10.01
N GLU A 88 -9.69 -23.41 10.19
CA GLU A 88 -9.75 -24.26 11.38
C GLU A 88 -8.64 -25.33 11.32
N TYR A 89 -7.80 -25.38 12.36
CA TYR A 89 -6.71 -26.36 12.46
C TYR A 89 -6.41 -26.66 13.94
N ASN A 90 -6.37 -27.95 14.30
CA ASN A 90 -6.15 -28.42 15.69
C ASN A 90 -7.03 -27.66 16.71
N ASP A 91 -8.34 -27.60 16.46
CA ASP A 91 -9.35 -26.93 17.31
C ASP A 91 -9.14 -25.42 17.55
N THR A 92 -8.30 -24.77 16.75
CA THR A 92 -8.04 -23.32 16.78
C THR A 92 -8.16 -22.71 15.39
N ILE A 93 -8.26 -21.38 15.31
CA ILE A 93 -8.25 -20.65 14.03
C ILE A 93 -6.82 -20.18 13.75
N ASN A 94 -6.27 -20.65 12.64
CA ASN A 94 -4.88 -20.43 12.22
C ASN A 94 -4.82 -19.60 10.94
N LEU A 95 -3.68 -18.92 10.78
CA LEU A 95 -3.33 -18.13 9.61
C LEU A 95 -2.58 -19.04 8.63
N CYS A 96 -3.24 -19.51 7.57
CA CYS A 96 -2.63 -20.39 6.58
C CYS A 96 -3.37 -20.35 5.25
N HIS A 97 -2.70 -20.70 4.15
CA HIS A 97 -3.32 -20.76 2.84
C HIS A 97 -3.68 -22.21 2.49
N LYS A 98 -4.96 -22.58 2.70
CA LYS A 98 -5.58 -23.91 2.46
C LYS A 98 -5.09 -25.06 3.34
N VAL A 99 -3.77 -25.25 3.49
CA VAL A 99 -3.19 -26.39 4.22
C VAL A 99 -2.23 -25.91 5.31
N CYS A 100 -2.75 -25.77 6.53
CA CYS A 100 -1.98 -25.31 7.70
C CYS A 100 -0.81 -26.22 8.09
N LYS A 101 -0.74 -27.48 7.62
CA LYS A 101 0.43 -28.35 7.84
C LYS A 101 1.65 -27.93 7.02
N LEU A 102 1.46 -27.22 5.91
CA LEU A 102 2.54 -26.82 5.01
C LEU A 102 3.14 -25.46 5.39
N SER A 103 2.28 -24.53 5.83
CA SER A 103 2.67 -23.21 6.30
C SER A 103 1.62 -22.73 7.29
N ASN A 104 2.06 -22.23 8.45
CA ASN A 104 1.19 -21.74 9.50
C ASN A 104 1.81 -20.51 10.16
N GLY A 105 1.15 -19.36 10.02
CA GLY A 105 1.54 -18.08 10.61
C GLY A 105 1.14 -17.91 12.08
N GLY A 106 0.63 -18.96 12.72
CA GLY A 106 0.12 -18.95 14.09
C GLY A 106 -1.39 -18.75 14.16
N THR A 107 -1.91 -18.54 15.37
CA THR A 107 -3.35 -18.37 15.60
C THR A 107 -3.77 -16.90 15.50
N ILE A 108 -5.02 -16.67 15.09
CA ILE A 108 -5.60 -15.30 15.09
C ILE A 108 -5.62 -14.69 16.50
N ILE A 109 -5.85 -15.51 17.53
CA ILE A 109 -5.86 -15.07 18.93
C ILE A 109 -4.48 -14.51 19.32
N ASP A 110 -3.41 -15.22 18.96
CA ASP A 110 -2.05 -14.79 19.25
C ASP A 110 -1.67 -13.54 18.47
N LEU A 111 -1.98 -13.48 17.18
CA LEU A 111 -1.76 -12.27 16.37
C LEU A 111 -2.43 -11.05 17.02
N MET A 112 -3.71 -11.18 17.39
CA MET A 112 -4.48 -10.08 17.94
C MET A 112 -3.98 -9.65 19.33
N ASN A 113 -3.79 -10.61 20.24
CA ASN A 113 -3.39 -10.31 21.62
C ASN A 113 -1.92 -9.88 21.77
N LYS A 114 -1.02 -10.36 20.90
CA LYS A 114 0.43 -10.09 21.03
C LYS A 114 0.90 -8.95 20.13
N ILE A 115 0.22 -8.68 19.01
CA ILE A 115 0.68 -7.71 18.02
C ILE A 115 -0.35 -6.59 17.83
N ILE A 116 -1.57 -6.90 17.38
CA ILE A 116 -2.53 -5.86 16.93
C ILE A 116 -3.02 -4.99 18.09
N ILE A 117 -3.54 -5.59 19.16
CA ILE A 117 -4.05 -4.86 20.32
C ILE A 117 -2.93 -4.04 20.99
N PRO A 118 -1.74 -4.63 21.30
CA PRO A 118 -0.63 -3.84 21.85
C PRO A 118 -0.11 -2.74 20.92
N PHE A 119 -0.20 -2.92 19.59
CA PHE A 119 0.14 -1.87 18.63
C PHE A 119 -0.84 -0.70 18.72
N LEU A 120 -2.15 -0.96 18.76
CA LEU A 120 -3.17 0.10 18.90
C LEU A 120 -3.10 0.80 20.26
N ASP A 121 -2.73 0.09 21.33
CA ASP A 121 -2.47 0.68 22.65
C ASP A 121 -1.31 1.69 22.60
N ARG A 122 -0.20 1.31 21.96
CA ARG A 122 1.02 2.15 21.89
C ARG A 122 0.92 3.30 20.87
N ASN A 123 0.05 3.17 19.87
CA ASN A 123 -0.06 4.14 18.79
C ASN A 123 -1.51 4.65 18.70
N PRO A 124 -1.88 5.67 19.50
CA PRO A 124 -3.28 6.10 19.65
C PRO A 124 -3.89 6.74 18.39
N HIS A 125 -3.07 7.16 17.42
CA HIS A 125 -3.53 7.80 16.20
C HIS A 125 -3.63 6.86 15.00
N GLU A 126 -3.30 5.57 15.17
CA GLU A 126 -3.29 4.62 14.06
C GLU A 126 -4.64 3.95 13.86
N ILE A 127 -5.02 3.75 12.61
CA ILE A 127 -6.19 2.98 12.20
C ILE A 127 -5.70 1.77 11.41
N ILE A 128 -6.19 0.58 11.75
CA ILE A 128 -5.86 -0.67 11.05
C ILE A 128 -7.14 -1.23 10.42
N THR A 129 -7.03 -1.70 9.18
CA THR A 129 -8.03 -2.54 8.54
C THR A 129 -7.50 -3.96 8.40
N ILE A 130 -8.27 -4.95 8.84
CA ILE A 130 -7.95 -6.37 8.66
C ILE A 130 -8.99 -6.96 7.72
N PHE A 131 -8.52 -7.49 6.59
CA PHE A 131 -9.31 -8.23 5.60
C PHE A 131 -9.15 -9.73 5.87
N LEU A 132 -10.28 -10.43 6.03
CA LEU A 132 -10.33 -11.83 6.39
C LEU A 132 -10.87 -12.66 5.21
N GLU A 133 -10.01 -13.46 4.60
CA GLU A 133 -10.44 -14.58 3.76
C GLU A 133 -10.79 -15.76 4.70
N ASP A 134 -12.03 -15.75 5.20
CA ASP A 134 -12.43 -16.58 6.33
C ASP A 134 -13.18 -17.86 5.93
N HIS A 135 -12.49 -19.00 6.05
CA HIS A 135 -13.03 -20.34 5.76
C HIS A 135 -13.52 -21.08 7.01
N THR A 136 -13.69 -20.38 8.13
CA THR A 136 -14.10 -20.97 9.41
C THR A 136 -15.59 -20.89 9.65
N LYS A 137 -16.11 -21.73 10.56
CA LYS A 137 -17.51 -21.63 11.01
C LYS A 137 -17.70 -20.42 11.94
N ARG A 138 -18.83 -19.74 11.82
CA ARG A 138 -19.21 -18.58 12.65
C ARG A 138 -19.03 -18.81 14.16
N ASP A 139 -19.46 -19.96 14.68
CA ASP A 139 -19.34 -20.26 16.11
C ASP A 139 -17.89 -20.42 16.58
N LYS A 140 -17.03 -20.95 15.70
CA LYS A 140 -15.59 -21.08 15.96
C LYS A 140 -14.92 -19.72 15.92
N LEU A 141 -15.28 -18.88 14.95
CA LEU A 141 -14.84 -17.48 14.90
C LEU A 141 -15.26 -16.74 16.17
N ASN A 142 -16.53 -16.81 16.55
CA ASN A 142 -17.04 -16.19 17.77
C ASN A 142 -16.27 -16.66 19.02
N SER A 143 -15.98 -17.96 19.10
CA SER A 143 -15.17 -18.54 20.19
C SER A 143 -13.74 -17.99 20.23
N ALA A 144 -13.13 -17.72 19.07
CA ALA A 144 -11.81 -17.10 18.99
C ALA A 144 -11.85 -15.61 19.36
N LEU A 145 -12.82 -14.86 18.83
CA LEU A 145 -13.02 -13.44 19.16
C LEU A 145 -13.23 -13.22 20.65
N ASN A 146 -13.96 -14.11 21.32
CA ASN A 146 -14.16 -14.13 22.76
C ASN A 146 -12.87 -14.22 23.60
N LYS A 147 -11.77 -14.70 23.01
CA LYS A 147 -10.47 -14.84 23.67
C LYS A 147 -9.52 -13.67 23.38
N ILE A 148 -9.93 -12.71 22.54
CA ILE A 148 -9.15 -11.52 22.24
C ILE A 148 -9.48 -10.43 23.27
N LYS A 149 -8.45 -9.94 23.95
CA LYS A 149 -8.59 -8.93 25.01
C LYS A 149 -8.82 -7.56 24.40
N ASN A 150 -9.73 -6.77 24.99
CA ASN A 150 -10.01 -5.40 24.58
C ASN A 150 -10.35 -5.22 23.09
N LEU A 151 -10.91 -6.24 22.43
CA LEU A 151 -11.20 -6.16 20.99
C LEU A 151 -12.22 -5.06 20.68
N SER A 152 -13.37 -5.10 21.37
CA SER A 152 -14.46 -4.13 21.24
C SER A 152 -14.04 -2.67 21.49
N LYS A 153 -12.96 -2.46 22.27
CA LYS A 153 -12.41 -1.13 22.59
C LYS A 153 -12.01 -0.39 21.33
N TYR A 154 -11.57 -1.11 20.30
CA TYR A 154 -11.02 -0.55 19.06
C TYR A 154 -11.90 -0.77 17.84
N THR A 155 -12.77 -1.78 17.86
CA THR A 155 -13.54 -2.15 16.66
C THR A 155 -14.41 -1.02 16.15
N PHE A 156 -14.31 -0.76 14.85
CA PHE A 156 -15.20 0.13 14.13
C PHE A 156 -16.61 -0.47 14.06
N ASN A 157 -17.59 0.25 14.58
CA ASN A 157 -18.99 -0.14 14.57
C ASN A 157 -19.76 0.85 13.68
N PRO A 158 -20.17 0.43 12.47
CA PRO A 158 -20.92 1.28 11.55
C PRO A 158 -22.21 1.88 12.10
N GLN A 159 -22.90 1.18 13.01
CA GLN A 159 -24.17 1.67 13.58
C GLN A 159 -23.98 2.94 14.43
N LYS A 160 -22.76 3.20 14.91
CA LYS A 160 -22.42 4.44 15.63
C LYS A 160 -22.18 5.65 14.71
N TRP A 161 -22.38 5.48 13.41
CA TRP A 161 -22.11 6.48 12.37
C TRP A 161 -23.25 6.61 11.36
N ILE A 162 -24.43 6.07 11.64
CA ILE A 162 -25.59 6.11 10.72
C ILE A 162 -26.05 7.53 10.35
N GLU A 163 -25.76 8.51 11.22
CA GLU A 163 -26.10 9.92 10.98
C GLU A 163 -25.13 10.60 9.99
N TYR A 164 -24.02 9.94 9.64
CA TYR A 164 -23.00 10.49 8.77
C TYR A 164 -23.32 10.13 7.31
N THR A 165 -23.42 11.13 6.46
CA THR A 165 -23.62 10.96 5.00
C THR A 165 -22.31 10.73 4.23
N LYS A 166 -21.20 10.63 4.96
CA LYS A 166 -19.83 10.36 4.45
C LYS A 166 -19.11 9.47 5.45
N TRP A 167 -17.98 8.88 5.03
CA TRP A 167 -17.10 8.22 5.99
C TRP A 167 -16.61 9.24 7.03
N PRO A 168 -16.47 8.83 8.31
CA PRO A 168 -15.95 9.71 9.35
C PRO A 168 -14.50 10.12 9.03
N THR A 169 -14.09 11.26 9.57
CA THR A 169 -12.71 11.73 9.50
C THR A 169 -11.81 10.86 10.37
N ILE A 170 -10.51 10.85 10.07
CA ILE A 170 -9.52 10.13 10.88
C ILE A 170 -9.53 10.63 12.32
N SER A 171 -9.62 11.94 12.51
CA SER A 171 -9.69 12.57 13.83
C SER A 171 -10.90 12.06 14.64
N GLU A 172 -12.09 12.00 14.02
CA GLU A 172 -13.30 11.47 14.68
C GLU A 172 -13.17 9.98 15.04
N MET A 173 -12.60 9.17 14.14
CA MET A 173 -12.34 7.75 14.41
C MET A 173 -11.37 7.57 15.58
N ILE A 174 -10.34 8.42 15.67
CA ILE A 174 -9.38 8.43 16.79
C ILE A 174 -10.06 8.82 18.10
N VAL A 175 -10.82 9.92 18.10
CA VAL A 175 -11.52 10.43 19.29
C VAL A 175 -12.52 9.41 19.83
N LYS A 176 -13.28 8.74 18.96
CA LYS A 176 -14.19 7.66 19.36
C LYS A 176 -13.49 6.31 19.61
N ASN A 177 -12.17 6.26 19.41
CA ASN A 177 -11.31 5.08 19.48
C ASN A 177 -11.82 3.88 18.64
N GLN A 178 -12.48 4.15 17.52
CA GLN A 178 -12.94 3.15 16.55
C GLN A 178 -11.92 3.00 15.42
N ARG A 179 -10.79 2.39 15.76
CA ARG A 179 -9.56 2.39 14.96
C ARG A 179 -9.18 1.01 14.40
N LEU A 180 -10.03 0.00 14.55
CA LEU A 180 -9.86 -1.33 13.99
C LEU A 180 -11.06 -1.70 13.12
N ILE A 181 -10.89 -1.65 11.81
CA ILE A 181 -11.92 -2.08 10.85
C ILE A 181 -11.68 -3.57 10.55
N LEU A 182 -12.70 -4.38 10.77
CA LEU A 182 -12.67 -5.81 10.43
C LEU A 182 -13.58 -6.04 9.23
N VAL A 183 -13.04 -6.65 8.19
CA VAL A 183 -13.73 -6.94 6.93
C VAL A 183 -13.57 -8.42 6.63
N THR A 184 -14.65 -9.10 6.23
CA THR A 184 -14.63 -10.52 5.85
C THR A 184 -15.12 -10.74 4.43
N GLU A 185 -14.54 -11.71 3.74
CA GLU A 185 -15.04 -12.23 2.46
C GLU A 185 -16.18 -13.26 2.65
N ASN A 186 -16.43 -13.71 3.88
CA ASN A 186 -17.47 -14.67 4.20
C ASN A 186 -18.68 -13.98 4.85
N GLU A 187 -19.78 -13.87 4.11
CA GLU A 187 -21.02 -13.23 4.55
C GLU A 187 -21.57 -13.85 5.85
N GLU A 188 -21.50 -15.18 6.00
CA GLU A 188 -21.95 -15.89 7.22
C GLU A 188 -21.15 -15.50 8.47
N ASN A 189 -19.94 -14.96 8.30
CA ASN A 189 -19.06 -14.50 9.36
C ASN A 189 -19.06 -12.97 9.52
N SER A 190 -19.99 -12.27 8.88
CA SER A 190 -20.17 -10.82 9.02
C SER A 190 -21.20 -10.44 10.11
N GLY A 191 -21.35 -9.15 10.40
CA GLY A 191 -22.29 -8.62 11.38
C GLY A 191 -21.75 -8.60 12.82
N PHE A 192 -22.69 -8.60 13.77
CA PHE A 192 -22.39 -8.44 15.20
C PHE A 192 -21.98 -9.75 15.88
N PHE A 193 -20.97 -9.63 16.74
CA PHE A 193 -20.48 -10.66 17.65
C PHE A 193 -20.46 -10.11 19.06
N GLN A 194 -21.14 -10.80 19.99
CA GLN A 194 -20.99 -10.53 21.40
C GLN A 194 -19.74 -11.23 21.92
N THR A 195 -18.76 -10.44 22.38
CA THR A 195 -17.51 -10.97 22.94
C THR A 195 -17.39 -10.66 24.44
N ASN A 196 -16.47 -11.33 25.13
CA ASN A 196 -16.08 -10.98 26.50
C ASN A 196 -15.57 -9.53 26.65
N SER A 197 -15.06 -8.92 25.58
CA SER A 197 -14.64 -7.51 25.60
C SER A 197 -15.81 -6.55 25.37
N GLY A 198 -16.93 -7.02 24.83
CA GLY A 198 -18.07 -6.21 24.37
C GLY A 198 -18.47 -6.56 22.94
N GLU A 199 -19.32 -5.73 22.35
CA GLU A 199 -19.78 -5.89 20.97
C GLU A 199 -18.65 -5.62 19.96
N VAL A 200 -18.55 -6.49 18.95
CA VAL A 200 -17.61 -6.40 17.83
C VAL A 200 -18.42 -6.54 16.54
N HIS A 201 -18.11 -5.71 15.54
CA HIS A 201 -18.73 -5.78 14.22
C HIS A 201 -17.69 -6.18 13.17
N ILE A 202 -18.05 -7.10 12.29
CA ILE A 202 -17.25 -7.48 11.11
C ILE A 202 -18.07 -7.15 9.87
N ILE A 203 -17.53 -6.33 8.97
CA ILE A 203 -18.23 -5.88 7.77
C ILE A 203 -18.04 -6.93 6.67
N PHE A 204 -19.11 -7.27 5.93
CA PHE A 204 -18.97 -8.06 4.72
C PHE A 204 -18.34 -7.18 3.62
N GLY A 205 -17.20 -7.60 3.05
CA GLY A 205 -16.41 -6.75 2.16
C GLY A 205 -17.18 -6.23 0.94
N GLN A 206 -17.99 -7.10 0.33
CA GLN A 206 -18.82 -6.77 -0.83
C GLN A 206 -19.88 -5.71 -0.54
N ASP A 207 -20.16 -5.38 0.72
CA ASP A 207 -21.10 -4.30 1.06
C ASP A 207 -20.47 -2.91 0.92
N ILE A 208 -19.15 -2.78 1.13
CA ILE A 208 -18.47 -1.48 1.24
C ILE A 208 -17.31 -1.30 0.29
N PHE A 209 -16.88 -2.34 -0.43
CA PHE A 209 -15.78 -2.26 -1.38
C PHE A 209 -16.24 -2.42 -2.83
N ILE A 210 -15.46 -1.84 -3.73
CA ILE A 210 -15.20 -2.35 -5.07
C ILE A 210 -13.76 -2.89 -5.08
N GLU A 211 -13.50 -3.93 -5.86
CA GLU A 211 -12.19 -4.59 -5.87
C GLU A 211 -11.87 -5.11 -7.27
N ASN A 212 -10.66 -4.87 -7.77
CA ASN A 212 -10.21 -5.42 -9.04
C ASN A 212 -9.68 -6.84 -8.88
N TYR A 213 -9.74 -7.61 -9.98
CA TYR A 213 -9.12 -8.92 -10.07
C TYR A 213 -7.62 -8.82 -9.76
N TRP A 214 -7.13 -9.70 -8.91
CA TRP A 214 -5.87 -9.49 -8.22
C TRP A 214 -4.64 -9.64 -9.10
N SER A 215 -4.68 -10.63 -9.98
CA SER A 215 -3.53 -11.17 -10.68
C SER A 215 -2.93 -10.19 -11.69
N LEU A 216 -1.69 -9.78 -11.46
CA LEU A 216 -0.81 -9.13 -12.45
C LEU A 216 -0.35 -10.09 -13.57
N GLY A 217 -0.76 -11.34 -13.57
CA GLY A 217 -0.36 -12.33 -14.56
C GLY A 217 -0.08 -13.68 -13.93
N LYS A 218 -0.15 -14.75 -14.72
CA LYS A 218 0.01 -16.13 -14.25
C LYS A 218 1.44 -16.46 -13.81
N SER A 219 2.44 -15.68 -14.25
CA SER A 219 3.83 -15.82 -13.86
C SER A 219 4.50 -14.45 -13.77
N ILE A 220 5.68 -14.42 -13.17
CA ILE A 220 6.54 -13.22 -13.09
C ILE A 220 7.04 -12.71 -14.45
N LEU A 221 6.83 -13.46 -15.54
CA LEU A 221 7.29 -13.09 -16.88
C LEU A 221 6.25 -12.30 -17.68
N SER A 222 5.03 -12.15 -17.16
CA SER A 222 3.92 -11.49 -17.85
C SER A 222 3.23 -10.52 -16.90
N HIS A 223 3.03 -9.27 -17.33
CA HIS A 223 2.26 -8.28 -16.59
C HIS A 223 0.94 -7.98 -17.30
N ASP A 224 -0.18 -8.20 -16.61
CA ASP A 224 -1.53 -7.85 -17.00
C ASP A 224 -2.06 -6.80 -16.01
N TYR A 225 -2.08 -5.55 -16.47
CA TYR A 225 -2.55 -4.41 -15.69
C TYR A 225 -4.05 -4.17 -15.84
N SER A 226 -4.78 -5.01 -16.59
CA SER A 226 -6.22 -4.83 -16.77
C SER A 226 -6.95 -4.71 -15.43
N CYS A 227 -7.86 -3.73 -15.36
CA CYS A 227 -8.65 -3.46 -14.17
C CYS A 227 -10.08 -3.92 -14.40
N ILE A 228 -10.29 -5.21 -14.19
CA ILE A 228 -11.62 -5.84 -14.26
C ILE A 228 -12.11 -6.12 -12.85
N SER A 229 -13.43 -6.11 -12.63
CA SER A 229 -13.97 -6.40 -11.31
C SER A 229 -13.62 -7.82 -10.84
N ARG A 230 -13.31 -7.96 -9.55
CA ARG A 230 -13.20 -9.26 -8.88
C ARG A 230 -14.54 -10.00 -8.85
N TRP A 231 -15.65 -9.26 -8.72
CA TRP A 231 -16.98 -9.82 -8.51
C TRP A 231 -17.86 -9.59 -9.73
N GLN A 232 -18.62 -10.62 -10.13
CA GLN A 232 -19.49 -10.53 -11.31
C GLN A 232 -20.63 -9.51 -11.12
N ASN A 233 -21.12 -9.36 -9.88
CA ASN A 233 -22.32 -8.56 -9.57
C ASN A 233 -22.01 -7.17 -9.00
N ILE A 234 -20.74 -6.78 -8.90
CA ILE A 234 -20.32 -5.47 -8.40
C ILE A 234 -19.37 -4.87 -9.41
N GLN A 235 -19.78 -3.81 -10.10
CA GLN A 235 -18.95 -3.13 -11.09
C GLN A 235 -17.96 -2.17 -10.43
N LEU A 236 -16.82 -1.93 -11.09
CA LEU A 236 -15.77 -1.07 -10.56
C LEU A 236 -16.14 0.43 -10.55
N ASP A 237 -17.19 0.85 -11.26
CA ASP A 237 -17.71 2.21 -11.24
C ASP A 237 -18.84 2.41 -10.22
N GLU A 238 -19.23 1.37 -9.46
CA GLU A 238 -20.24 1.49 -8.41
C GLU A 238 -19.79 2.42 -7.28
N LYS A 239 -20.57 3.48 -7.06
CA LYS A 239 -20.27 4.51 -6.08
C LYS A 239 -20.84 4.21 -4.71
N THR A 240 -22.09 3.75 -4.64
CA THR A 240 -22.83 3.57 -3.39
C THR A 240 -22.61 2.19 -2.81
N SER A 241 -22.41 2.12 -1.49
CA SER A 241 -22.38 0.85 -0.75
C SER A 241 -23.74 0.12 -0.78
N SER A 242 -23.78 -1.10 -0.26
CA SER A 242 -25.03 -1.88 -0.20
C SER A 242 -26.12 -1.17 0.61
N PRO A 243 -27.39 -1.61 0.52
CA PRO A 243 -28.49 -1.02 1.29
C PRO A 243 -28.25 -0.96 2.80
N PHE A 244 -27.41 -1.83 3.37
CA PHE A 244 -27.04 -1.81 4.78
C PHE A 244 -26.12 -0.63 5.16
N TYR A 245 -25.43 -0.02 4.20
CA TYR A 245 -24.50 1.09 4.39
C TYR A 245 -24.70 2.19 3.33
N PHE A 246 -25.93 2.39 2.84
CA PHE A 246 -26.22 3.20 1.65
C PHE A 246 -25.79 4.67 1.75
N TRP A 247 -25.54 5.17 2.96
CA TRP A 247 -25.03 6.51 3.24
C TRP A 247 -23.53 6.67 2.97
N TRP A 248 -22.81 5.59 2.64
CA TRP A 248 -21.39 5.62 2.32
C TRP A 248 -21.09 5.29 0.87
N ASN A 249 -20.02 5.93 0.38
CA ASN A 249 -19.42 5.55 -0.88
C ASN A 249 -18.57 4.29 -0.68
N ARG A 250 -18.60 3.39 -1.67
CA ARG A 250 -17.70 2.25 -1.75
C ARG A 250 -16.25 2.70 -1.77
N LEU A 251 -15.45 2.01 -0.97
CA LEU A 251 -14.00 2.09 -0.97
C LEU A 251 -13.43 1.27 -2.14
N PHE A 252 -12.32 1.72 -2.72
CA PHE A 252 -11.62 0.93 -3.74
C PHE A 252 -10.41 0.21 -3.15
N LEU A 253 -10.44 -1.12 -3.16
CA LEU A 253 -9.29 -1.97 -2.88
C LEU A 253 -8.62 -2.37 -4.20
N MET A 254 -7.45 -1.78 -4.47
CA MET A 254 -6.65 -2.13 -5.63
C MET A 254 -5.69 -3.27 -5.30
N ASN A 255 -5.96 -4.46 -5.82
CA ASN A 255 -5.01 -5.56 -5.76
C ASN A 255 -3.91 -5.39 -6.80
N HIS A 256 -2.65 -5.59 -6.40
CA HIS A 256 -1.47 -5.46 -7.25
C HIS A 256 -0.40 -6.50 -6.90
N PHE A 257 -0.66 -7.75 -7.28
CA PHE A 257 0.26 -8.88 -7.06
C PHE A 257 0.00 -10.03 -8.04
N HIS A 258 0.97 -10.94 -8.19
CA HIS A 258 0.82 -12.15 -9.00
C HIS A 258 0.12 -13.29 -8.24
N GLY A 259 -0.40 -14.28 -8.96
CA GLY A 259 -0.94 -15.49 -8.32
C GLY A 259 0.12 -16.36 -7.64
N ILE A 260 1.41 -16.19 -7.98
CA ILE A 260 2.54 -16.82 -7.32
C ILE A 260 3.44 -15.71 -6.77
N PRO A 261 3.52 -15.51 -5.45
CA PRO A 261 4.43 -14.54 -4.86
C PRO A 261 5.90 -14.92 -5.13
N PHE A 262 6.72 -13.95 -5.51
CA PHE A 262 8.16 -14.14 -5.65
C PHE A 262 8.94 -12.87 -5.30
N ALA A 263 9.65 -12.91 -4.18
CA ALA A 263 10.26 -11.73 -3.56
C ALA A 263 11.29 -11.00 -4.45
N ASN A 264 11.99 -11.72 -5.34
CA ASN A 264 12.99 -11.10 -6.22
C ASN A 264 12.37 -10.32 -7.37
N HIS A 265 11.10 -10.60 -7.70
CA HIS A 265 10.37 -9.91 -8.77
C HIS A 265 9.49 -8.77 -8.24
N SER A 266 9.10 -8.82 -6.97
CA SER A 266 8.26 -7.78 -6.35
C SER A 266 8.86 -6.38 -6.37
N GLU A 267 10.19 -6.23 -6.52
CA GLU A 267 10.82 -4.92 -6.73
C GLU A 267 10.35 -4.25 -8.03
N ILE A 268 10.18 -5.05 -9.10
CA ILE A 268 9.68 -4.59 -10.39
C ILE A 268 8.17 -4.36 -10.29
N ASP A 269 7.42 -5.33 -9.75
CA ASP A 269 5.96 -5.22 -9.60
C ASP A 269 5.59 -3.96 -8.82
N ASN A 270 6.23 -3.74 -7.67
CA ASN A 270 5.93 -2.63 -6.78
C ASN A 270 6.70 -1.35 -7.13
N SER A 271 7.38 -1.29 -8.28
CA SER A 271 8.02 -0.04 -8.72
C SER A 271 6.97 1.06 -8.86
N PHE A 272 7.39 2.31 -8.64
CA PHE A 272 6.48 3.46 -8.74
C PHE A 272 5.82 3.52 -10.11
N GLU A 273 6.60 3.28 -11.18
CA GLU A 273 6.11 3.24 -12.57
C GLU A 273 4.96 2.24 -12.74
N ASN A 274 5.11 1.01 -12.25
CA ASN A 274 4.14 -0.06 -12.49
C ASN A 274 2.88 0.06 -11.62
N ILE A 275 3.00 0.56 -10.38
CA ILE A 275 1.82 0.88 -9.56
C ILE A 275 1.06 2.06 -10.19
N PHE A 276 1.78 3.11 -10.61
CA PHE A 276 1.18 4.26 -11.31
C PHE A 276 0.47 3.82 -12.59
N GLU A 277 1.10 2.95 -13.38
CA GLU A 277 0.53 2.43 -14.63
C GLU A 277 -0.83 1.76 -14.36
N ARG A 278 -0.87 0.79 -13.43
CA ARG A 278 -2.11 0.09 -13.09
C ARG A 278 -3.18 1.04 -12.56
N ASP A 279 -2.79 1.91 -11.64
CA ASP A 279 -3.71 2.82 -10.98
C ASP A 279 -4.26 3.87 -11.96
N GLU A 280 -3.41 4.72 -12.53
CA GLU A 280 -3.85 5.90 -13.29
C GLU A 280 -4.30 5.57 -14.72
N LYS A 281 -3.70 4.57 -15.38
CA LYS A 281 -4.06 4.25 -16.77
C LYS A 281 -5.12 3.16 -16.91
N TYR A 282 -5.17 2.19 -16.00
CA TYR A 282 -6.10 1.06 -16.12
C TYR A 282 -7.28 1.16 -15.15
N CYS A 283 -7.06 1.48 -13.88
CA CYS A 283 -8.12 1.47 -12.87
C CYS A 283 -8.86 2.81 -12.72
N ARG A 284 -8.16 3.95 -12.70
CA ARG A 284 -8.72 5.29 -12.51
C ARG A 284 -9.79 5.66 -13.54
N PRO A 285 -9.65 5.34 -14.85
CA PRO A 285 -10.67 5.67 -15.84
C PRO A 285 -12.00 4.95 -15.61
N ILE A 286 -11.97 3.76 -15.02
CA ILE A 286 -13.16 2.95 -14.74
C ILE A 286 -13.77 3.35 -13.40
N THR A 287 -12.94 3.36 -12.35
CA THR A 287 -13.39 3.59 -10.97
C THR A 287 -13.77 5.03 -10.68
N GLN A 288 -13.28 5.99 -11.49
CA GLN A 288 -13.45 7.43 -11.32
C GLN A 288 -12.99 7.94 -9.93
N LYS A 289 -12.15 7.18 -9.23
CA LYS A 289 -11.63 7.51 -7.89
C LYS A 289 -10.25 6.92 -7.68
N LYS A 290 -9.52 7.47 -6.70
CA LYS A 290 -8.27 6.87 -6.21
C LYS A 290 -8.48 5.60 -5.40
N PRO A 291 -7.55 4.63 -5.42
CA PRO A 291 -7.61 3.49 -4.52
C PRO A 291 -7.59 3.99 -3.09
N ASN A 292 -8.49 3.46 -2.28
CA ASN A 292 -8.44 3.61 -0.83
C ASN A 292 -7.46 2.63 -0.22
N TYR A 293 -7.20 1.52 -0.88
CA TYR A 293 -6.23 0.53 -0.47
C TYR A 293 -5.44 0.04 -1.67
N ILE A 294 -4.15 -0.22 -1.46
CA ILE A 294 -3.29 -0.87 -2.46
C ILE A 294 -2.68 -2.10 -1.79
N ALA A 295 -3.05 -3.29 -2.27
CA ALA A 295 -2.56 -4.55 -1.76
C ALA A 295 -1.38 -5.07 -2.58
N LEU A 296 -0.28 -5.37 -1.90
CA LEU A 296 0.99 -5.80 -2.51
C LEU A 296 1.52 -7.07 -1.85
N ASP A 297 2.25 -7.85 -2.65
CA ASP A 297 3.25 -8.80 -2.17
C ASP A 297 4.57 -8.08 -1.93
N ASN A 298 5.28 -8.47 -0.88
CA ASN A 298 6.59 -8.03 -0.46
C ASN A 298 6.66 -6.51 -0.34
N ILE A 299 5.85 -5.94 0.57
CA ILE A 299 5.72 -4.49 0.82
C ILE A 299 7.06 -3.79 1.13
N SER A 300 8.11 -4.54 1.45
CA SER A 300 9.45 -4.02 1.69
C SER A 300 10.28 -3.77 0.41
N LYS A 301 9.71 -4.13 -0.75
CA LYS A 301 10.30 -4.01 -2.08
C LYS A 301 9.54 -2.97 -2.90
N GLY A 302 10.28 -2.23 -3.74
CA GLY A 302 9.74 -1.18 -4.59
C GLY A 302 9.35 0.09 -3.82
N ASN A 303 8.27 0.74 -4.28
CA ASN A 303 7.90 2.12 -3.96
C ASN A 303 6.46 2.28 -3.48
N GLY A 304 5.84 1.22 -2.96
CA GLY A 304 4.45 1.28 -2.51
C GLY A 304 4.19 2.41 -1.51
N PHE A 305 5.11 2.65 -0.57
CA PHE A 305 5.00 3.73 0.42
C PHE A 305 5.11 5.12 -0.20
N GLU A 306 6.06 5.33 -1.10
CA GLU A 306 6.22 6.59 -1.84
C GLU A 306 5.00 6.88 -2.72
N TYR A 307 4.39 5.85 -3.31
CA TYR A 307 3.19 6.00 -4.13
C TYR A 307 1.97 6.42 -3.31
N ILE A 308 1.70 5.76 -2.17
CA ILE A 308 0.57 6.15 -1.31
C ILE A 308 0.76 7.53 -0.67
N ASP A 309 2.00 7.94 -0.41
CA ASP A 309 2.32 9.28 0.09
C ASP A 309 1.89 10.33 -0.94
N ILE A 310 2.26 10.16 -2.21
CA ILE A 310 1.78 11.01 -3.32
C ILE A 310 0.24 11.03 -3.39
N LEU A 311 -0.44 9.89 -3.27
CA LEU A 311 -1.90 9.83 -3.35
C LEU A 311 -2.61 10.51 -2.18
N ASN A 312 -1.98 10.60 -1.00
CA ASN A 312 -2.58 11.22 0.18
C ASN A 312 -2.26 12.71 0.30
N ASN A 313 -1.01 13.05 -0.04
CA ASN A 313 -0.40 14.31 0.33
C ASN A 313 0.01 15.15 -0.88
N GLY A 314 0.10 14.56 -2.07
CA GLY A 314 0.72 15.21 -3.21
C GLY A 314 2.25 15.24 -3.09
N GLY A 315 2.90 15.87 -4.06
CA GLY A 315 4.33 16.05 -4.08
C GLY A 315 4.86 16.39 -5.47
N ILE A 316 6.13 16.01 -5.69
CA ILE A 316 6.83 16.14 -6.97
C ILE A 316 6.96 14.77 -7.63
N LEU A 317 6.49 14.68 -8.88
CA LEU A 317 6.52 13.48 -9.72
C LEU A 317 7.52 13.67 -10.84
N PHE A 318 8.60 12.89 -10.84
CA PHE A 318 9.63 12.98 -11.88
C PHE A 318 9.25 12.15 -13.09
N TYR A 319 9.51 12.67 -14.29
CA TYR A 319 9.15 12.00 -15.53
C TYR A 319 10.27 12.05 -16.57
N GLU A 320 10.17 11.15 -17.54
CA GLU A 320 10.83 11.25 -18.85
C GLU A 320 9.78 11.36 -19.95
N LEU A 321 10.19 11.81 -21.14
CA LEU A 321 9.37 11.70 -22.34
C LEU A 321 9.69 10.38 -23.05
N ASN A 322 8.66 9.59 -23.37
CA ASN A 322 8.82 8.38 -24.17
C ASN A 322 9.12 8.73 -25.65
N GLU A 323 9.33 7.71 -26.50
CA GLU A 323 9.62 7.89 -27.93
C GLU A 323 8.54 8.69 -28.68
N ASN A 324 7.29 8.64 -28.21
CA ASN A 324 6.15 9.37 -28.75
C ASN A 324 5.97 10.78 -28.14
N LYS A 325 6.91 11.24 -27.30
CA LYS A 325 6.85 12.50 -26.54
C LYS A 325 5.72 12.58 -25.51
N GLU A 326 5.22 11.44 -25.06
CA GLU A 326 4.26 11.37 -23.96
C GLU A 326 4.99 11.28 -22.61
N LEU A 327 4.36 11.83 -21.57
CA LEU A 327 4.91 11.80 -20.22
C LEU A 327 4.89 10.37 -19.66
N LYS A 328 6.07 9.89 -19.24
CA LYS A 328 6.23 8.65 -18.49
C LYS A 328 6.75 8.98 -17.09
N ILE A 329 5.88 8.81 -16.08
CA ILE A 329 6.26 8.99 -14.68
C ILE A 329 7.26 7.91 -14.27
N LEU A 330 8.35 8.32 -13.63
CA LEU A 330 9.44 7.47 -13.16
C LEU A 330 9.32 7.17 -11.67
N CYS A 331 9.09 8.21 -10.87
CA CYS A 331 8.97 8.12 -9.42
C CYS A 331 8.33 9.40 -8.85
N GLY A 332 7.98 9.38 -7.57
CA GLY A 332 7.48 10.56 -6.85
C GLY A 332 8.02 10.67 -5.44
N VAL A 333 8.06 11.90 -4.93
CA VAL A 333 8.41 12.22 -3.55
C VAL A 333 7.36 13.15 -2.97
N GLY A 334 6.70 12.70 -1.89
CA GLY A 334 5.75 13.52 -1.16
C GLY A 334 6.41 14.70 -0.47
N THR A 335 5.68 15.81 -0.39
CA THR A 335 6.20 17.10 0.08
C THR A 335 5.66 17.55 1.44
N SER A 336 4.68 16.84 2.02
CA SER A 336 4.08 17.24 3.31
C SER A 336 4.98 17.04 4.51
N PHE A 337 6.10 16.32 4.35
CA PHE A 337 7.06 16.07 5.42
C PHE A 337 8.46 16.46 4.94
N LYS A 338 9.26 17.00 5.86
CA LYS A 338 10.68 17.28 5.60
C LYS A 338 11.41 16.00 5.30
N ARG A 339 12.16 16.01 4.20
CA ARG A 339 12.70 14.79 3.60
C ARG A 339 14.05 15.09 2.97
N ASN A 340 15.00 14.17 3.14
CA ASN A 340 16.32 14.21 2.52
C ASN A 340 16.65 12.81 2.02
N ILE A 341 16.42 12.55 0.72
CA ILE A 341 16.43 11.20 0.15
C ILE A 341 17.15 11.18 -1.17
N THR A 342 17.96 10.14 -1.34
CA THR A 342 18.64 9.84 -2.60
C THR A 342 17.69 9.14 -3.55
N PHE A 343 17.80 9.41 -4.85
CA PHE A 343 16.99 8.71 -5.85
C PHE A 343 17.22 7.19 -5.82
N GLN A 344 18.41 6.74 -5.38
CA GLN A 344 18.69 5.32 -5.15
C GLN A 344 17.84 4.71 -4.03
N GLU A 345 17.62 5.39 -2.91
CA GLU A 345 16.80 4.87 -1.79
C GLU A 345 15.35 4.61 -2.17
N ILE A 346 14.85 5.34 -3.16
CA ILE A 346 13.52 5.21 -3.74
C ILE A 346 13.55 4.56 -5.13
N ASN A 347 14.63 3.87 -5.49
CA ASN A 347 14.78 3.15 -6.77
C ASN A 347 14.38 3.96 -8.01
N CYS A 348 14.54 5.28 -7.95
CA CYS A 348 14.17 6.16 -9.04
C CYS A 348 15.33 6.27 -10.03
N PRO A 349 15.10 6.07 -11.33
CA PRO A 349 16.14 6.13 -12.35
C PRO A 349 16.53 7.59 -12.65
N ALA A 350 17.35 8.18 -11.78
CA ALA A 350 17.66 9.62 -11.81
C ALA A 350 18.22 10.12 -13.15
N GLN A 351 18.99 9.30 -13.86
CA GLN A 351 19.58 9.66 -15.16
C GLN A 351 18.54 9.77 -16.29
N ARG A 352 17.34 9.24 -16.10
CA ARG A 352 16.22 9.34 -17.05
C ARG A 352 15.36 10.57 -16.82
N ILE A 353 15.50 11.24 -15.67
CA ILE A 353 14.65 12.38 -15.30
C ILE A 353 14.88 13.55 -16.26
N GLN A 354 13.81 14.02 -16.89
CA GLN A 354 13.82 15.19 -17.78
C GLN A 354 13.11 16.40 -17.16
N GLY A 355 12.03 16.15 -16.42
CA GLY A 355 11.23 17.18 -15.77
C GLY A 355 10.44 16.61 -14.60
N ALA A 356 9.48 17.39 -14.09
CA ALA A 356 8.57 16.93 -13.06
C ALA A 356 7.18 17.56 -13.14
N ILE A 357 6.22 16.95 -12.46
CA ILE A 357 4.89 17.48 -12.21
C ILE A 357 4.77 17.76 -10.71
N LEU A 358 4.30 18.95 -10.35
CA LEU A 358 3.89 19.31 -9.00
C LEU A 358 2.37 19.11 -8.85
N LYS A 359 1.94 18.52 -7.75
CA LYS A 359 0.53 18.27 -7.42
C LYS A 359 0.36 18.26 -5.91
N GLY A 360 -0.62 18.97 -5.33
CA GLY A 360 -0.85 18.93 -3.88
C GLY A 360 0.28 19.52 -3.01
N VAL A 361 1.07 20.46 -3.53
CA VAL A 361 2.23 21.03 -2.80
C VAL A 361 1.83 22.32 -2.11
N GLN A 362 2.15 22.46 -0.82
CA GLN A 362 1.81 23.64 -0.02
C GLN A 362 2.72 24.83 -0.34
N LYS A 363 2.17 26.03 -0.24
CA LYS A 363 2.90 27.29 -0.21
C LYS A 363 4.06 27.22 0.79
N GLU A 364 5.16 27.90 0.46
CA GLU A 364 6.42 27.93 1.24
C GLU A 364 7.21 26.62 1.28
N THR A 365 6.71 25.53 0.66
CA THR A 365 7.52 24.33 0.46
C THR A 365 8.71 24.65 -0.42
N ILE A 366 9.89 24.19 -0.02
CA ILE A 366 11.12 24.30 -0.82
C ILE A 366 11.56 22.91 -1.27
N ILE A 367 11.74 22.75 -2.59
CA ILE A 367 12.24 21.50 -3.19
C ILE A 367 13.60 21.77 -3.82
N SER A 368 14.64 21.12 -3.29
CA SER A 368 16.02 21.29 -3.78
C SER A 368 16.58 19.98 -4.33
N LEU A 369 17.16 20.05 -5.54
CA LEU A 369 17.79 18.91 -6.22
C LEU A 369 19.32 19.04 -6.16
N TYR A 370 19.99 17.93 -5.86
CA TYR A 370 21.44 17.88 -5.67
C TYR A 370 22.09 16.80 -6.52
N ASN A 371 23.36 17.03 -6.87
CA ASN A 371 24.20 16.03 -7.51
C ASN A 371 24.95 15.12 -6.51
N GLU A 372 25.71 14.17 -7.05
CA GLU A 372 26.54 13.24 -6.27
C GLU A 372 27.61 13.95 -5.41
N ASN A 373 28.06 15.13 -5.84
CA ASN A 373 29.02 15.98 -5.12
C ASN A 373 28.36 16.90 -4.06
N ASN A 374 27.09 16.67 -3.73
CA ASN A 374 26.29 17.53 -2.85
C ASN A 374 26.18 19.00 -3.29
N GLN A 375 26.37 19.28 -4.57
CA GLN A 375 26.12 20.61 -5.13
C GLN A 375 24.64 20.74 -5.45
N LYS A 376 24.03 21.84 -5.00
CA LYS A 376 22.65 22.18 -5.33
C LYS A 376 22.55 22.55 -6.81
N LEU A 377 21.77 21.78 -7.58
CA LEU A 377 21.53 21.98 -9.00
C LEU A 377 20.32 22.87 -9.24
N THR A 378 19.24 22.62 -8.50
CA THR A 378 17.95 23.29 -8.66
C THR A 378 17.33 23.57 -7.32
N HIS A 379 16.57 24.65 -7.26
CA HIS A 379 15.81 25.08 -6.09
C HIS A 379 14.45 25.59 -6.56
N ILE A 380 13.37 24.98 -6.08
CA ILE A 380 11.99 25.29 -6.45
C ILE A 380 11.30 25.82 -5.19
N ASP A 381 10.94 27.10 -5.22
CA ASP A 381 10.17 27.78 -4.19
C ASP A 381 8.69 27.76 -4.57
N ILE A 382 7.83 27.15 -3.74
CA ILE A 382 6.38 27.15 -3.97
C ILE A 382 5.78 28.44 -3.39
N ILE A 383 5.16 29.24 -4.24
CA ILE A 383 4.65 30.58 -3.90
C ILE A 383 3.17 30.54 -3.49
N GLU A 384 2.40 29.61 -4.04
CA GLU A 384 0.98 29.44 -3.79
C GLU A 384 0.62 27.96 -3.64
N ASP A 385 -0.43 27.68 -2.88
CA ASP A 385 -0.92 26.32 -2.66
C ASP A 385 -1.35 25.69 -3.99
N ILE A 386 -0.81 24.50 -4.27
CA ILE A 386 -1.20 23.67 -5.41
C ILE A 386 -2.18 22.63 -4.90
N ALA A 387 -3.42 22.65 -5.39
CA ALA A 387 -4.44 21.67 -5.00
C ALA A 387 -4.04 20.23 -5.38
N LEU A 388 -4.56 19.24 -4.65
CA LEU A 388 -4.23 17.83 -4.90
C LEU A 388 -4.78 17.33 -6.24
N ASP A 389 -5.83 17.92 -6.79
CA ASP A 389 -6.39 17.57 -8.10
C ASP A 389 -5.84 18.43 -9.25
N TYR A 390 -4.95 19.39 -8.94
CA TYR A 390 -4.33 20.28 -9.92
C TYR A 390 -2.87 19.92 -10.16
N GLN A 391 -2.46 19.93 -11.43
CA GLN A 391 -1.11 19.54 -11.85
C GLN A 391 -0.38 20.70 -12.52
N ILE A 392 0.89 20.89 -12.16
CA ILE A 392 1.75 21.92 -12.74
C ILE A 392 3.00 21.26 -13.31
N ASN A 393 3.24 21.49 -14.60
CA ASN A 393 4.39 20.92 -15.28
C ASN A 393 5.65 21.77 -15.12
N ILE A 394 6.77 21.11 -14.81
CA ILE A 394 8.13 21.62 -14.86
C ILE A 394 8.83 20.91 -16.03
N PRO A 395 8.94 21.55 -17.21
CA PRO A 395 9.41 20.89 -18.42
C PRO A 395 10.89 20.49 -18.38
N SER A 396 11.69 21.23 -17.60
CA SER A 396 13.11 21.02 -17.41
C SER A 396 13.57 21.74 -16.14
N PHE A 397 14.67 21.27 -15.56
CA PHE A 397 15.34 21.90 -14.43
C PHE A 397 16.54 22.79 -14.82
N ASP A 398 16.92 22.81 -16.10
CA ASP A 398 18.19 23.39 -16.61
C ASP A 398 18.15 24.92 -16.84
N SER A 399 17.05 25.58 -16.48
CA SER A 399 16.88 27.02 -16.71
C SER A 399 16.04 27.64 -15.62
N TYR A 400 16.25 28.93 -15.37
CA TYR A 400 15.35 29.70 -14.51
C TYR A 400 13.95 29.69 -15.11
N ASN A 401 12.95 29.32 -14.32
CA ASN A 401 11.56 29.28 -14.74
C ASN A 401 10.68 29.76 -13.59
N PHE A 402 9.60 30.45 -13.89
CA PHE A 402 8.62 30.86 -12.89
C PHE A 402 7.23 30.86 -13.49
N ASN A 403 6.25 30.61 -12.63
CA ASN A 403 4.83 30.80 -12.92
C ASN A 403 4.14 31.30 -11.64
N PRO A 404 2.80 31.47 -11.62
CA PRO A 404 2.10 31.94 -10.43
C PRO A 404 2.25 31.06 -9.17
N TYR A 405 2.66 29.80 -9.33
CA TYR A 405 2.74 28.81 -8.24
C TYR A 405 4.16 28.51 -7.78
N TYR A 406 5.17 28.70 -8.63
CA TYR A 406 6.56 28.42 -8.25
C TYR A 406 7.59 29.34 -8.90
N ILE A 407 8.73 29.51 -8.21
CA ILE A 407 9.98 30.03 -8.77
C ILE A 407 11.02 28.91 -8.75
N LEU A 408 11.56 28.57 -9.92
CA LEU A 408 12.65 27.62 -10.09
C LEU A 408 13.93 28.38 -10.39
N LYS A 409 14.89 28.28 -9.48
CA LYS A 409 16.25 28.84 -9.60
C LYS A 409 17.21 27.73 -10.01
N TYR A 410 17.79 27.86 -11.19
CA TYR A 410 18.83 26.99 -11.70
C TYR A 410 20.22 27.46 -11.27
N ALA A 411 21.09 26.53 -10.85
CA ALA A 411 22.50 26.82 -10.56
C ALA A 411 23.37 26.58 -11.82
N PRO A 412 23.91 27.62 -12.47
CA PRO A 412 24.59 27.53 -13.78
C PRO A 412 25.92 26.75 -13.83
N ARG A 413 26.29 26.00 -12.77
CA ARG A 413 27.56 25.25 -12.70
C ARG A 413 27.41 23.73 -12.90
N GLY A 414 26.30 23.23 -13.44
CA GLY A 414 26.17 21.81 -13.74
C GLY A 414 25.00 21.49 -14.68
N VAL A 415 25.26 20.69 -15.71
CA VAL A 415 24.21 20.10 -16.57
C VAL A 415 23.44 19.07 -15.75
N ILE A 416 22.12 19.20 -15.64
CA ILE A 416 21.31 18.35 -14.73
C ILE A 416 21.12 16.95 -15.28
N LYS A 417 21.05 16.84 -16.61
CA LYS A 417 20.64 15.62 -17.32
C LYS A 417 21.40 14.32 -16.99
N SER A 418 22.53 14.35 -16.28
CA SER A 418 23.27 13.12 -15.95
C SER A 418 23.63 12.92 -14.48
N ASN A 419 23.40 13.89 -13.59
CA ASN A 419 24.05 13.89 -12.27
C ASN A 419 23.10 14.02 -11.07
N LEU A 420 21.78 13.88 -11.23
CA LEU A 420 20.84 13.93 -10.11
C LEU A 420 21.08 12.77 -9.14
N ASN A 421 21.24 13.09 -7.86
CA ASN A 421 21.49 12.12 -6.81
C ASN A 421 20.44 12.17 -5.70
N ARG A 422 19.99 13.38 -5.33
CA ARG A 422 19.22 13.58 -4.10
C ARG A 422 18.22 14.71 -4.23
N VAL A 423 17.09 14.56 -3.56
CA VAL A 423 16.06 15.59 -3.37
C VAL A 423 15.89 15.88 -1.89
N ILE A 424 15.79 17.17 -1.57
CA ILE A 424 15.51 17.68 -0.24
C ILE A 424 14.20 18.47 -0.29
N ILE A 425 13.28 18.14 0.62
CA ILE A 425 12.03 18.85 0.90
C ILE A 425 12.21 19.54 2.25
N GLU A 426 12.04 20.87 2.29
CA GLU A 426 12.22 21.70 3.49
C GLU A 426 10.93 22.38 3.96
#